data_AF-A0A9D6QTP2-F1
#
_entry.id   AF-A0A9D6QTP2-F1
#
_cell.length_a   1.000
_cell.length_b   1.000
_cell.length_c   1.000
_cell.angle_alpha   90.00
_cell.angle_beta   90.00
_cell.angle_gamma   90.00
#
_symmetry.space_group_name_H-M   'P 1'
#
loop_
_entity.id
_entity.type
_entity.pdbx_description
1 polymer ?
#
loop_
_entity_poly.entity_id
_entity_poly.type
_entity_poly.pdbx_seq_one_letter_code
_entity_poly.pdbx_strand_id
1 'polypeptide(L)' 'MKLCNRAFFQQNARIVARELLGKYLVRRIGKKVLSYMIVETEAYVGPQDQASHAYRGRTKRNEVMFGPA' A
#
# COMPACT_ATOMS: atom_id res chain seq x y z
N MET A 1 10.09 12.95 11.31
CA MET A 1 9.69 11.64 10.74
C MET A 1 10.38 11.45 9.41
N LYS A 2 10.92 10.26 9.14
CA LYS A 2 11.52 9.92 7.84
C LYS A 2 10.43 9.38 6.91
N LEU A 3 10.34 9.89 5.69
CA LEU A 3 9.42 9.34 4.69
C LEU A 3 9.86 7.93 4.29
N CYS A 4 8.89 7.03 4.10
CA CYS A 4 9.14 5.76 3.43
C CYS A 4 9.47 6.07 1.96
N ASN A 5 10.67 5.68 1.52
CA ASN A 5 11.11 5.93 0.15
C ASN A 5 10.62 4.81 -0.78
N ARG A 6 10.91 4.94 -2.08
CA ARG A 6 10.47 3.94 -3.06
C ARG A 6 10.97 2.52 -2.77
N ALA A 7 12.21 2.39 -2.28
CA ALA A 7 12.78 1.09 -1.93
C ALA A 7 11.99 0.37 -0.82
N PHE A 8 11.36 1.10 0.11
CA PHE A 8 10.47 0.52 1.12
C PHE A 8 9.23 -0.15 0.50
N PHE A 9 8.71 0.37 -0.61
CA PHE A 9 7.52 -0.17 -1.27
C PHE A 9 7.85 -1.24 -2.33
N GLN A 10 9.08 -1.25 -2.86
CA GLN A 10 9.56 -2.20 -3.87
C GLN A 10 9.97 -3.55 -3.28
N GLN A 11 9.03 -4.19 -2.59
CA GLN A 11 9.21 -5.50 -1.96
C GLN A 11 7.89 -6.27 -1.96
N ASN A 12 7.92 -7.52 -1.50
CA ASN A 12 6.73 -8.36 -1.46
C ASN A 12 5.63 -7.70 -0.60
N ALA A 13 4.39 -7.68 -1.09
CA ALA A 13 3.25 -7.04 -0.41
C ALA A 13 3.05 -7.53 1.03
N ARG A 14 3.36 -8.82 1.33
CA ARG A 14 3.28 -9.37 2.69
C ARG A 14 4.31 -8.76 3.64
N ILE A 15 5.49 -8.39 3.13
CA ILE A 15 6.53 -7.72 3.91
C ILE A 15 6.09 -6.27 4.16
N VAL A 16 5.72 -5.55 3.09
CA VAL A 16 5.25 -4.16 3.18
C VAL A 16 4.11 -4.01 4.17
N ALA A 17 3.09 -4.89 4.11
CA ALA A 17 1.95 -4.84 5.01
C ALA A 17 2.37 -4.91 6.48
N ARG A 18 3.24 -5.86 6.84
CA ARG A 18 3.75 -5.98 8.23
C ARG A 18 4.60 -4.78 8.62
N GLU A 19 5.46 -4.30 7.73
CA GLU A 19 6.35 -3.17 8.01
C GLU A 19 5.64 -1.82 8.06
N LEU A 20 4.43 -1.72 7.50
CA LEU A 20 3.57 -0.55 7.59
C LEU A 20 2.95 -0.37 8.98
N LEU A 21 2.80 -1.45 9.77
CA LEU A 21 2.27 -1.35 11.13
C LEU A 21 3.19 -0.47 11.98
N GLY A 22 2.59 0.48 12.71
CA GLY A 22 3.32 1.48 13.50
C GLY A 22 3.89 2.64 12.68
N LYS A 23 3.79 2.64 11.34
CA LYS A 23 4.05 3.83 10.51
C LYS A 23 2.88 4.79 10.59
N TYR A 24 3.10 6.03 10.17
CA TYR A 24 2.07 7.07 10.16
C TYR A 24 1.66 7.43 8.75
N LEU A 25 0.35 7.41 8.48
CA LEU A 25 -0.23 8.04 7.30
C LEU A 25 -0.35 9.54 7.58
N VAL A 26 0.32 10.36 6.76
CA VAL A 26 0.36 11.81 6.93
C VAL A 26 -0.35 12.47 5.75
N ARG A 27 -1.35 13.32 6.05
CA ARG A 27 -2.12 14.07 5.05
C ARG A 27 -2.06 15.56 5.35
N ARG A 28 -1.58 16.35 4.39
CA ARG A 28 -1.66 17.82 4.43
C ARG A 28 -2.93 18.30 3.72
N ILE A 29 -3.71 19.15 4.40
CA ILE A 29 -4.93 19.78 3.87
C ILE A 29 -4.82 21.29 4.14
N GLY A 30 -4.45 22.04 3.11
CA GLY A 30 -4.08 23.45 3.26
C GLY A 30 -2.95 23.63 4.29
N LYS A 31 -3.23 24.38 5.35
CA LYS A 31 -2.30 24.61 6.47
C LYS A 31 -2.32 23.50 7.54
N LYS A 32 -3.31 22.60 7.53
CA LYS A 32 -3.46 21.54 8.52
C LYS A 32 -2.67 20.29 8.11
N VAL A 33 -2.05 19.63 9.08
CA VAL A 33 -1.40 18.32 8.92
C VAL A 33 -2.12 17.33 9.82
N LEU A 34 -2.67 16.28 9.22
CA LEU A 34 -3.27 15.13 9.91
C LEU A 34 -2.26 13.99 9.88
N SER A 35 -2.12 13.29 11.00
CA SER A 35 -1.22 12.14 11.11
C SER A 35 -1.85 11.09 12.00
N TYR A 36 -1.95 9.86 11.50
CA TYR A 36 -2.52 8.73 12.23
C TYR A 36 -1.65 7.50 12.03
N MET A 37 -1.49 6.71 13.10
CA MET A 37 -0.72 5.48 13.05
C MET A 37 -1.52 4.38 12.34
N ILE A 38 -0.86 3.63 11.47
CA ILE A 38 -1.40 2.43 10.84
C ILE A 38 -1.36 1.31 11.87
N VAL A 39 -2.53 0.83 12.26
CA VAL A 39 -2.70 -0.25 13.25
C VAL A 39 -3.10 -1.58 12.62
N GLU A 40 -3.51 -1.57 11.35
CA GLU A 40 -3.99 -2.73 10.62
C GLU A 40 -3.67 -2.60 9.13
N THR A 41 -3.39 -3.73 8.48
CA THR A 41 -3.10 -3.83 7.04
C THR A 41 -3.49 -5.20 6.51
N GLU A 42 -3.89 -5.26 5.24
CA GLU A 42 -4.07 -6.50 4.48
C GLU A 42 -3.12 -6.55 3.28
N ALA A 43 -2.67 -7.75 2.90
CA ALA A 43 -1.83 -7.96 1.74
C ALA A 43 -2.55 -8.82 0.70
N TYR A 44 -2.82 -8.24 -0.46
CA TYR A 44 -3.37 -8.95 -1.63
C TYR A 44 -2.23 -9.31 -2.58
N VAL A 45 -2.02 -10.61 -2.84
CA VAL A 45 -0.80 -11.10 -3.52
C VAL A 45 -0.98 -11.38 -5.01
N GLY A 46 -1.79 -10.58 -5.68
CA GLY A 46 -1.88 -10.60 -7.14
C GLY A 46 -2.78 -11.72 -7.70
N PRO A 47 -2.48 -12.26 -8.89
CA PRO A 47 -3.36 -13.17 -9.62
C PRO A 47 -3.64 -14.53 -8.94
N GLN A 48 -2.82 -14.95 -7.98
CA GLN A 48 -3.00 -16.21 -7.26
C GLN A 48 -3.97 -16.08 -6.08
N ASP A 49 -4.29 -14.86 -5.68
CA ASP A 49 -5.15 -14.55 -4.53
C ASP A 49 -6.58 -14.29 -5.00
N GLN A 50 -7.50 -15.21 -4.71
CA GLN A 50 -8.90 -15.11 -5.13
C GLN A 50 -9.64 -13.90 -4.55
N ALA A 51 -9.17 -13.35 -3.43
CA ALA A 51 -9.74 -12.14 -2.84
C ALA A 51 -9.19 -10.86 -3.50
N SER A 52 -8.07 -10.96 -4.23
CA SER A 52 -7.45 -9.82 -4.92
C SER A 52 -8.25 -9.40 -6.14
N HIS A 53 -8.40 -8.09 -6.32
CA HIS A 53 -8.90 -7.55 -7.59
C HIS A 53 -8.00 -7.89 -8.79
N ALA A 54 -6.76 -8.31 -8.58
CA ALA A 54 -5.88 -8.79 -9.64
C ALA A 54 -6.15 -10.26 -10.06
N TYR A 55 -6.95 -11.02 -9.30
CA TYR A 55 -7.25 -12.44 -9.56
C TYR A 55 -7.74 -12.70 -10.99
N ARG A 56 -8.69 -11.88 -11.47
CA ARG A 56 -9.28 -11.98 -12.81
C ARG A 56 -8.50 -11.21 -13.88
N GLY A 57 -7.25 -10.85 -13.59
CA GLY A 57 -6.41 -10.07 -14.48
C GLY A 57 -6.67 -8.56 -14.43
N ARG A 58 -6.06 -7.86 -15.39
CA ARG A 58 -6.05 -6.39 -15.44
C ARG A 58 -7.33 -5.85 -16.09
N THR A 59 -7.87 -4.81 -15.48
CA THR A 59 -9.01 -4.01 -15.95
C THR A 59 -8.65 -2.53 -15.80
N LYS A 60 -9.44 -1.63 -16.40
CA LYS A 60 -9.24 -0.17 -16.22
C LYS A 60 -9.29 0.25 -14.74
N ARG A 61 -10.14 -0.39 -13.93
CA ARG A 61 -10.31 -0.05 -12.50
C ARG A 61 -9.10 -0.42 -11.64
N ASN A 62 -8.45 -1.55 -11.92
CA ASN A 62 -7.36 -2.07 -11.08
C ASN A 62 -5.96 -1.84 -11.69
N GLU A 63 -5.85 -1.01 -12.74
CA GLU A 63 -4.61 -0.86 -13.50
C GLU A 63 -3.41 -0.44 -12.65
N VAL A 64 -3.67 0.34 -11.60
CA VAL A 64 -2.67 0.83 -10.64
C VAL A 64 -1.98 -0.31 -9.88
N MET A 65 -2.62 -1.47 -9.74
CA MET A 65 -2.05 -2.65 -9.08
C MET A 65 -1.00 -3.38 -9.93
N PHE A 66 -0.89 -3.07 -11.23
CA PHE A 66 0.03 -3.70 -12.18
C PHE A 66 1.20 -2.79 -12.58
N GLY A 67 1.24 -1.56 -12.05
CA GLY A 67 2.33 -0.62 -12.26
C GLY A 67 3.52 -0.90 -11.33
N PRO A 68 4.64 -0.22 -11.55
CA PRO A 68 5.76 -0.22 -10.60
C PRO A 68 5.31 0.25 -9.22
N ALA A 69 5.83 -0.38 -8.16
CA ALA A 69 5.86 0.23 -6.82
C ALA A 69 6.81 1.45 -6.80
#